data_AF-A0A933HTC7-F1
#
_entry.id   AF-A0A933HTC7-F1
#
_cell.length_a   1.000
_cell.length_b   1.000
_cell.length_c   1.000
_cell.angle_alpha   90.00
_cell.angle_beta   90.00
_cell.angle_gamma   90.00
#
_symmetry.space_group_name_H-M   'P 1'
#
loop_
_entity.id
_entity.type
_entity.pdbx_description
1 polymer ?
#
loop_
_entity_poly.entity_id
_entity_poly.type
_entity_poly.pdbx_seq_one_letter_code
_entity_poly.pdbx_strand_id
1 'polypeptide(L)'
;GMRGDKSDGDKTVREPMDWYASQWGPGMTTWYRPALRLNGALDGISVEEQQSKSDSLLELYRALITLRKSYPALRTGEFIPLEVKDQPQVVAYLRKDPHADTFLVVANSGDKAAQFDIDLGWQDEMYLQDAFSPDQIIKAPGNKIPIELAPRSSRVLVFD
;
A
#
# COMPACT_ATOMS: atom_id res chain seq x y z
N GLY A 1 3.07 6.48 9.47
CA GLY A 1 2.92 7.91 9.12
C GLY A 1 2.68 8.67 10.40
N MET A 2 2.63 10.01 10.35
CA MET A 2 2.32 10.80 11.55
C MET A 2 1.02 10.29 12.21
N ARG A 3 1.03 10.19 13.55
CA ARG A 3 -0.06 9.59 14.35
C ARG A 3 -1.26 10.51 14.56
N GLY A 4 -1.27 11.68 13.93
CA GLY A 4 -2.34 12.68 14.04
C GLY A 4 -3.73 12.06 13.89
N ASP A 5 -4.67 12.47 14.74
CA ASP A 5 -6.06 12.02 14.71
C ASP A 5 -7.03 13.21 14.75
N LYS A 6 -8.34 12.94 14.89
CA LYS A 6 -9.35 14.00 14.99
C LYS A 6 -10.04 14.08 16.35
N SER A 7 -9.42 13.53 17.39
CA SER A 7 -10.00 13.48 18.73
C SER A 7 -10.17 14.86 19.38
N ASP A 8 -9.26 15.81 19.08
CA ASP A 8 -9.33 17.24 19.46
C ASP A 8 -9.42 18.13 18.21
N GLY A 9 -10.40 17.85 17.34
CA GLY A 9 -10.57 18.54 16.06
C GLY A 9 -9.41 18.27 15.11
N ASP A 10 -9.07 19.21 14.23
CA ASP A 10 -8.00 19.00 13.23
C ASP A 10 -6.58 19.31 13.74
N LYS A 11 -6.43 19.57 15.03
CA LYS A 11 -5.17 20.07 15.59
C LYS A 11 -4.00 19.09 15.43
N THR A 12 -4.20 17.82 15.76
CA THR A 12 -3.13 16.81 15.77
C THR A 12 -2.79 16.30 14.36
N VAL A 13 -3.70 16.42 13.38
CA VAL A 13 -3.40 16.18 11.95
C VAL A 13 -2.73 17.35 11.25
N ARG A 14 -2.65 18.52 11.89
CA ARG A 14 -1.97 19.73 11.39
C ARG A 14 -0.63 19.98 12.10
N GLU A 15 -0.15 19.01 12.87
CA GLU A 15 1.18 19.09 13.48
C GLU A 15 2.26 19.31 12.41
N PRO A 16 3.28 20.14 12.69
CA PRO A 16 4.45 20.24 11.82
C PRO A 16 5.01 18.86 11.47
N MET A 17 5.40 18.68 10.21
CA MET A 17 6.03 17.45 9.76
C MET A 17 7.23 17.11 10.66
N ASP A 18 7.29 15.85 11.11
CA ASP A 18 8.37 15.38 11.97
C ASP A 18 9.58 14.99 11.10
N TRP A 19 10.48 15.95 10.87
CA TRP A 19 11.63 15.76 10.00
C TRP A 19 12.77 15.00 10.67
N TYR A 20 13.00 15.23 11.97
CA TYR A 20 14.18 14.78 12.71
C TYR A 20 13.79 13.91 13.90
N ALA A 21 14.59 12.90 14.19
CA ALA A 21 14.31 11.96 15.28
C ALA A 21 14.26 12.65 16.66
N SER A 22 15.01 13.74 16.82
CA SER A 22 15.04 14.59 18.02
C SER A 22 13.84 15.55 18.13
N GLN A 23 12.98 15.61 17.11
CA GLN A 23 11.92 16.62 16.92
C GLN A 23 12.44 18.06 16.88
N TRP A 24 13.69 18.25 16.46
CA TRP A 24 14.31 19.55 16.29
C TRP A 24 15.43 19.52 15.26
N GLY A 25 15.43 20.49 14.35
CA GLY A 25 16.53 20.69 13.41
C GLY A 25 16.29 21.82 12.42
N PRO A 26 17.28 22.13 11.56
CA PRO A 26 17.20 23.22 10.58
C PRO A 26 15.96 23.11 9.69
N GLY A 27 15.24 24.22 9.50
CA GLY A 27 14.06 24.28 8.62
C GLY A 27 12.79 23.61 9.16
N MET A 28 12.83 22.91 10.29
CA MET A 28 11.63 22.38 10.93
C MET A 28 10.85 23.52 11.61
N THR A 29 9.58 23.68 11.27
CA THR A 29 8.74 24.73 11.85
C THR A 29 8.28 24.39 13.28
N THR A 30 8.13 25.42 14.12
CA THR A 30 7.81 25.29 15.55
C THR A 30 6.51 26.00 15.94
N TRP A 31 5.75 26.50 14.96
CA TRP A 31 4.54 27.32 15.18
C TRP A 31 3.45 26.62 15.99
N TYR A 32 3.45 25.27 15.99
CA TYR A 32 2.47 24.47 16.71
C TYR A 32 3.14 23.27 17.39
N ARG A 33 3.18 23.29 18.73
CA ARG A 33 3.71 22.21 19.58
C ARG A 33 2.77 22.02 20.78
N PRO A 34 1.63 21.32 20.62
CA PRO A 34 0.69 21.13 21.71
C PRO A 34 1.31 20.24 22.80
N ALA A 35 0.83 20.37 24.04
CA ALA A 35 1.28 19.53 25.14
C ALA A 35 0.94 18.04 24.92
N LEU A 36 -0.17 17.76 24.24
CA LEU A 36 -0.61 16.42 23.82
C LEU A 36 -0.16 16.14 22.38
N ARG A 37 1.15 15.97 22.17
CA ARG A 37 1.64 15.48 20.87
C ARG A 37 1.42 13.99 20.74
N LEU A 38 0.99 13.56 19.55
CA LEU A 38 0.87 12.13 19.24
C LEU A 38 2.18 11.56 18.69
N ASN A 39 3.07 12.41 18.17
CA ASN A 39 4.40 12.05 17.68
C ASN A 39 5.47 12.52 18.70
N GLY A 40 6.41 11.63 19.05
CA GLY A 40 7.45 11.85 20.05
C GLY A 40 8.86 11.72 19.47
N ALA A 41 9.86 12.13 20.24
CA ALA A 41 11.26 11.93 19.85
C ALA A 41 11.60 10.44 19.88
N LEU A 42 12.37 9.99 18.88
CA LEU A 42 12.85 8.61 18.74
C LEU A 42 11.72 7.56 18.71
N ASP A 43 10.55 7.92 18.17
CA ASP A 43 9.37 7.05 18.14
C ASP A 43 9.21 6.25 16.83
N GLY A 44 10.18 6.37 15.93
CA GLY A 44 10.23 5.72 14.62
C GLY A 44 9.38 6.40 13.53
N ILE A 45 8.76 7.55 13.80
CA ILE A 45 7.84 8.20 12.86
C ILE A 45 8.54 9.25 11.99
N SER A 46 9.61 9.88 12.47
CA SER A 46 10.24 10.99 11.73
C SER A 46 10.78 10.57 10.36
N VAL A 47 10.91 11.54 9.44
CA VAL A 47 11.48 11.28 8.10
C VAL A 47 12.88 10.68 8.21
N GLU A 48 13.72 11.25 9.08
CA GLU A 48 15.06 10.75 9.37
C GLU A 48 15.05 9.28 9.81
N GLU A 49 14.15 8.90 10.71
CA GLU A 49 14.07 7.51 11.20
C GLU A 49 13.52 6.52 10.17
N GLN A 50 12.67 6.98 9.25
CA GLN A 50 12.08 6.11 8.22
C GLN A 50 12.98 5.97 6.99
N GLN A 51 13.71 7.02 6.60
CA GLN A 51 14.48 7.03 5.34
C GLN A 51 15.58 5.96 5.27
N SER A 52 16.10 5.49 6.40
CA SER A 52 17.10 4.43 6.45
C SER A 52 16.51 3.03 6.72
N LYS A 53 15.19 2.88 6.75
CA LYS A 53 14.49 1.62 7.05
C LYS A 53 13.69 1.16 5.85
N SER A 54 14.15 0.06 5.23
CA SER A 54 13.56 -0.49 4.00
C SER A 54 12.11 -0.96 4.17
N ASP A 55 11.72 -1.34 5.38
CA ASP A 55 10.37 -1.75 5.77
C ASP A 55 9.51 -0.59 6.29
N SER A 56 10.01 0.65 6.22
CA SER A 56 9.26 1.82 6.66
C SER A 56 8.12 2.19 5.71
N LEU A 57 7.14 2.92 6.24
CA LEU A 57 6.05 3.45 5.44
C LEU A 57 6.57 4.41 4.34
N LEU A 58 7.60 5.21 4.63
CA LEU A 58 8.21 6.12 3.66
C LEU A 58 8.77 5.37 2.44
N GLU A 59 9.55 4.31 2.68
CA GLU A 59 10.12 3.51 1.59
C GLU A 59 9.04 2.74 0.83
N LEU A 60 8.00 2.23 1.52
CA LEU A 60 6.83 1.66 0.86
C LEU A 60 6.15 2.66 -0.10
N TYR A 61 5.94 3.91 0.33
CA TYR A 61 5.36 4.94 -0.53
C TYR A 61 6.26 5.28 -1.72
N ARG A 62 7.59 5.33 -1.53
CA ARG A 62 8.55 5.53 -2.63
C ARG A 62 8.48 4.39 -3.66
N ALA A 63 8.38 3.15 -3.19
CA ALA A 63 8.22 1.98 -4.06
C ALA A 63 6.90 2.05 -4.84
N LEU A 64 5.78 2.35 -4.17
CA LEU A 64 4.46 2.52 -4.81
C LEU A 64 4.44 3.65 -5.85
N ILE A 65 5.06 4.79 -5.54
CA ILE A 65 5.16 5.92 -6.48
C ILE A 65 6.00 5.53 -7.70
N THR A 66 7.11 4.82 -7.49
CA THR A 66 7.97 4.34 -8.57
C THR A 66 7.20 3.37 -9.46
N LEU A 67 6.54 2.37 -8.87
CA LEU A 67 5.69 1.42 -9.59
C LEU A 67 4.61 2.13 -10.41
N ARG A 68 3.86 3.06 -9.81
CA ARG A 68 2.82 3.84 -10.50
C ARG A 68 3.36 4.68 -11.67
N LYS A 69 4.61 5.15 -11.59
CA LYS A 69 5.26 5.92 -12.67
C LYS A 69 5.75 5.02 -13.80
N SER A 70 6.21 3.82 -13.49
CA SER A 70 6.76 2.87 -14.46
C SER A 70 5.69 2.22 -15.33
N TYR A 71 4.49 2.00 -14.80
CA TYR A 71 3.43 1.25 -15.50
C TYR A 71 2.20 2.13 -15.82
N PRO A 72 1.94 2.44 -17.11
CA PRO A 72 0.79 3.26 -17.53
C PRO A 72 -0.56 2.72 -17.06
N ALA A 73 -0.74 1.40 -17.03
CA ALA A 73 -1.96 0.75 -16.55
C ALA A 73 -2.33 1.18 -15.12
N LEU A 74 -1.35 1.33 -14.23
CA LEU A 74 -1.58 1.79 -12.85
C LEU A 74 -1.91 3.28 -12.76
N ARG A 75 -1.60 4.09 -13.78
CA ARG A 75 -1.89 5.52 -13.80
C ARG A 75 -3.21 5.83 -14.48
N THR A 76 -3.37 5.39 -15.73
CA THR A 76 -4.48 5.75 -16.64
C THR A 76 -5.27 4.56 -17.16
N GLY A 77 -4.81 3.33 -16.89
CA GLY A 77 -5.54 2.13 -17.30
C GLY A 77 -6.93 2.04 -16.66
N GLU A 78 -7.83 1.36 -17.36
CA GLU A 78 -9.19 1.06 -16.93
C GLU A 78 -9.19 0.43 -15.53
N PHE A 79 -10.12 0.87 -14.68
CA PHE A 79 -10.34 0.31 -13.36
C PHE A 79 -11.53 -0.64 -13.41
N ILE A 80 -11.29 -1.91 -13.11
CA ILE A 80 -12.32 -2.95 -13.13
C ILE A 80 -12.45 -3.53 -11.72
N PRO A 81 -13.48 -3.18 -10.94
CA PRO A 81 -13.67 -3.73 -9.60
C PRO A 81 -13.96 -5.23 -9.65
N LEU A 82 -13.45 -5.96 -8.67
CA LEU A 82 -13.70 -7.39 -8.50
C LEU A 82 -14.38 -7.63 -7.16
N GLU A 83 -15.46 -8.42 -7.18
CA GLU A 83 -16.13 -8.86 -5.96
C GLU A 83 -15.42 -10.08 -5.37
N VAL A 84 -15.07 -10.00 -4.08
CA VAL A 84 -14.52 -11.14 -3.34
C VAL A 84 -15.60 -11.67 -2.41
N LYS A 85 -16.16 -12.83 -2.75
CA LYS A 85 -17.21 -13.47 -1.96
C LYS A 85 -16.72 -13.76 -0.55
N ASP A 86 -17.61 -13.56 0.43
CA ASP A 86 -17.39 -13.85 1.85
C ASP A 86 -16.19 -13.13 2.50
N GLN A 87 -15.64 -12.10 1.84
CA GLN A 87 -14.49 -11.31 2.33
C GLN A 87 -14.77 -9.79 2.22
N PRO A 88 -15.76 -9.25 2.96
CA PRO A 88 -16.19 -7.84 2.83
C PRO A 88 -15.09 -6.81 3.16
N GLN A 89 -14.05 -7.21 3.88
CA GLN A 89 -12.89 -6.37 4.21
C GLN A 89 -11.87 -6.29 3.06
N VAL A 90 -12.00 -7.11 2.03
CA VAL A 90 -11.06 -7.18 0.91
C VAL A 90 -11.54 -6.29 -0.22
N VAL A 91 -10.64 -5.44 -0.72
CA VAL A 91 -10.81 -4.67 -1.94
C VAL A 91 -9.95 -5.29 -3.02
N ALA A 92 -10.55 -5.69 -4.14
CA ALA A 92 -9.87 -6.27 -5.28
C ALA A 92 -10.29 -5.54 -6.57
N TYR A 93 -9.34 -5.31 -7.47
CA TYR A 93 -9.61 -4.71 -8.78
C TYR A 93 -8.48 -4.98 -9.78
N LEU A 94 -8.82 -4.93 -11.06
CA LEU A 94 -7.85 -4.90 -12.14
C LEU A 94 -7.54 -3.46 -12.57
N ARG A 95 -6.31 -3.27 -13.03
CA ARG A 95 -5.89 -2.12 -13.83
C ARG A 95 -5.43 -2.62 -15.18
N LYS A 96 -6.14 -2.24 -16.24
CA LYS A 96 -5.91 -2.74 -17.60
C LYS A 96 -5.62 -1.60 -18.57
N ASP A 97 -4.63 -1.79 -19.43
CA ASP A 97 -4.33 -0.87 -20.53
C ASP A 97 -4.16 -1.70 -21.82
N PRO A 98 -4.71 -1.29 -22.97
CA PRO A 98 -4.57 -2.05 -24.22
C PRO A 98 -3.13 -2.19 -24.73
N HIS A 99 -2.20 -1.36 -24.22
CA HIS A 99 -0.82 -1.27 -24.69
C HIS A 99 0.22 -1.49 -23.58
N ALA A 100 -0.21 -1.97 -22.41
CA ALA A 100 0.69 -2.25 -21.29
C ALA A 100 0.17 -3.43 -20.43
N ASP A 101 0.99 -3.86 -19.49
CA ASP A 101 0.69 -4.99 -18.61
C ASP A 101 -0.59 -4.76 -17.80
N THR A 102 -1.32 -5.85 -17.56
CA THR A 102 -2.47 -5.83 -16.65
C THR A 102 -1.99 -6.04 -15.22
N PHE A 103 -2.65 -5.39 -14.27
CA PHE A 103 -2.39 -5.56 -12.84
C PHE A 103 -3.63 -6.00 -12.10
N LEU A 104 -3.46 -6.93 -11.16
CA LEU A 104 -4.43 -7.26 -10.12
C LEU A 104 -3.96 -6.66 -8.80
N VAL A 105 -4.78 -5.78 -8.22
CA VAL A 105 -4.53 -5.19 -6.90
C VAL A 105 -5.52 -5.78 -5.93
N VAL A 106 -5.00 -6.30 -4.81
CA VAL A 106 -5.79 -6.88 -3.72
C VAL A 106 -5.31 -6.32 -2.39
N ALA A 107 -6.24 -5.84 -1.55
CA ALA A 107 -5.93 -5.26 -0.26
C ALA A 107 -6.90 -5.76 0.81
N ASN A 108 -6.37 -6.26 1.92
CA ASN A 108 -7.11 -6.68 3.09
C ASN A 108 -7.10 -5.54 4.13
N SER A 109 -8.24 -4.88 4.31
CA SER A 109 -8.40 -3.83 5.32
C SER A 109 -8.77 -4.37 6.71
N GLY A 110 -9.01 -5.67 6.83
CA GLY A 110 -9.37 -6.35 8.07
C GLY A 110 -8.19 -6.59 9.00
N ASP A 111 -8.52 -7.00 10.21
CA ASP A 111 -7.60 -7.40 11.28
C ASP A 111 -7.31 -8.91 11.30
N LYS A 112 -7.94 -9.68 10.41
CA LYS A 112 -7.74 -11.11 10.22
C LYS A 112 -7.14 -11.41 8.86
N ALA A 113 -6.41 -12.51 8.76
CA ALA A 113 -5.93 -13.03 7.48
C ALA A 113 -7.12 -13.39 6.57
N ALA A 114 -6.94 -13.23 5.27
CA ALA A 114 -7.93 -13.58 4.25
C ALA A 114 -7.32 -14.54 3.24
N GLN A 115 -8.06 -15.59 2.92
CA GLN A 115 -7.69 -16.58 1.91
C GLN A 115 -8.90 -16.82 1.01
N PHE A 116 -8.72 -16.69 -0.29
CA PHE A 116 -9.79 -16.80 -1.29
C PHE A 116 -9.19 -16.99 -2.69
N ASP A 117 -10.03 -17.41 -3.63
CA ASP A 117 -9.68 -17.45 -5.05
C ASP A 117 -10.32 -16.28 -5.78
N ILE A 118 -9.58 -15.65 -6.69
CA ILE A 118 -10.14 -14.74 -7.67
C ILE A 118 -10.39 -15.50 -8.97
N ASP A 119 -11.63 -15.44 -9.46
CA ASP A 119 -12.02 -16.00 -10.74
C ASP A 119 -12.13 -14.88 -11.78
N LEU A 120 -11.24 -14.90 -12.79
CA LEU A 120 -11.25 -13.93 -13.89
C LEU A 120 -11.97 -14.45 -15.15
N GLY A 121 -12.48 -15.68 -15.11
CA GLY A 121 -13.13 -16.32 -16.26
C GLY A 121 -12.19 -16.64 -17.42
N TRP A 122 -10.87 -16.57 -17.21
CA TRP A 122 -9.86 -16.90 -18.21
C TRP A 122 -9.59 -18.40 -18.25
N GLN A 123 -9.40 -18.97 -19.45
CA GLN A 123 -9.28 -20.42 -19.60
C GLN A 123 -7.82 -20.90 -19.64
N ASP A 124 -6.91 -20.02 -20.02
CA ASP A 124 -5.50 -20.34 -20.14
C ASP A 124 -4.79 -20.29 -18.78
N GLU A 125 -3.74 -21.09 -18.64
CA GLU A 125 -2.85 -21.03 -17.49
C GLU A 125 -2.09 -19.71 -17.49
N MET A 126 -2.00 -19.06 -16.32
CA MET A 126 -1.35 -17.77 -16.20
C MET A 126 -0.33 -17.73 -15.07
N TYR A 127 0.68 -16.90 -15.29
CA TYR A 127 1.72 -16.60 -14.32
C TYR A 127 1.58 -15.15 -13.91
N LEU A 128 1.53 -14.95 -12.59
CA LEU A 128 1.52 -13.61 -12.02
C LEU A 128 2.79 -13.42 -11.19
N GLN A 129 3.34 -12.22 -11.24
CA GLN A 129 4.49 -11.85 -10.40
C GLN A 129 4.06 -10.77 -9.40
N ASP A 130 4.57 -10.84 -8.18
CA ASP A 130 4.36 -9.77 -7.22
C ASP A 130 5.27 -8.58 -7.54
N ALA A 131 4.68 -7.41 -7.75
CA ALA A 131 5.42 -6.20 -8.13
C ALA A 131 6.43 -5.74 -7.08
N PHE A 132 6.29 -6.17 -5.82
CA PHE A 132 7.24 -5.87 -4.74
C PHE A 132 8.12 -7.06 -4.36
N SER A 133 7.82 -8.25 -4.89
CA SER A 133 8.58 -9.49 -4.69
C SER A 133 8.65 -10.25 -6.02
N PRO A 134 9.40 -9.76 -7.02
CA PRO A 134 9.36 -10.30 -8.39
C PRO A 134 9.80 -11.76 -8.49
N ASP A 135 10.60 -12.25 -7.54
CA ASP A 135 10.99 -13.65 -7.44
C ASP A 135 9.83 -14.57 -7.03
N GLN A 136 8.71 -14.01 -6.54
CA GLN A 136 7.52 -14.75 -6.14
C GLN A 136 6.53 -14.86 -7.31
N ILE A 137 6.65 -15.96 -8.06
CA ILE A 137 5.72 -16.30 -9.13
C ILE A 137 4.52 -17.05 -8.55
N ILE A 138 3.32 -16.56 -8.84
CA ILE A 138 2.05 -17.23 -8.56
C ILE A 138 1.60 -17.91 -9.84
N LYS A 139 1.45 -19.23 -9.75
CA LYS A 139 0.85 -20.01 -10.82
C LYS A 139 -0.66 -20.07 -10.60
N ALA A 140 -1.44 -19.55 -11.54
CA ALA A 140 -2.90 -19.66 -11.55
C ALA A 140 -3.33 -20.86 -12.41
N PRO A 141 -3.80 -21.97 -11.80
CA PRO A 141 -4.27 -23.12 -12.56
C PRO A 141 -5.62 -22.80 -13.22
N GLY A 142 -5.58 -22.37 -14.49
CA GLY A 142 -6.77 -21.99 -15.25
C GLY A 142 -7.39 -20.68 -14.75
N ASN A 143 -8.67 -20.69 -14.41
CA ASN A 143 -9.43 -19.47 -14.13
C ASN A 143 -9.30 -18.91 -12.71
N LYS A 144 -8.68 -19.65 -11.78
CA LYS A 144 -8.61 -19.29 -10.35
C LYS A 144 -7.22 -18.88 -9.92
N ILE A 145 -7.12 -17.69 -9.34
CA ILE A 145 -5.89 -17.15 -8.77
C ILE A 145 -6.00 -17.26 -7.24
N PRO A 146 -5.22 -18.15 -6.59
CA PRO A 146 -5.23 -18.26 -5.14
C PRO A 146 -4.55 -17.04 -4.51
N ILE A 147 -5.24 -16.39 -3.59
CA ILE A 147 -4.76 -15.22 -2.86
C ILE A 147 -4.75 -15.49 -1.37
N GLU A 148 -3.62 -15.19 -0.74
CA GLU A 148 -3.46 -15.14 0.71
C GLU A 148 -2.97 -13.75 1.11
N LEU A 149 -3.65 -13.14 2.09
CA LEU A 149 -3.33 -11.83 2.62
C LEU A 149 -3.30 -11.87 4.15
N ALA A 150 -2.19 -11.42 4.73
CA ALA A 150 -2.11 -11.12 6.15
C ALA A 150 -3.08 -9.97 6.54
N PRO A 151 -3.39 -9.79 7.84
CA PRO A 151 -4.11 -8.60 8.31
C PRO A 151 -3.46 -7.31 7.80
N ARG A 152 -4.26 -6.32 7.39
CA ARG A 152 -3.77 -4.99 6.97
C ARG A 152 -2.67 -5.02 5.90
N SER A 153 -2.76 -5.96 4.97
CA SER A 153 -1.77 -6.15 3.90
C SER A 153 -2.38 -6.00 2.51
N SER A 154 -1.53 -5.85 1.49
CA SER A 154 -1.94 -5.77 0.09
C SER A 154 -0.91 -6.44 -0.80
N ARG A 155 -1.35 -6.87 -1.98
CA ARG A 155 -0.48 -7.33 -3.07
C ARG A 155 -0.84 -6.62 -4.36
N VAL A 156 0.18 -6.38 -5.18
CA VAL A 156 0.03 -5.84 -6.53
C VAL A 156 0.69 -6.86 -7.46
N LEU A 157 -0.15 -7.56 -8.22
CA LEU A 157 0.28 -8.65 -9.08
C LEU A 157 0.24 -8.18 -10.52
N VAL A 158 1.29 -8.46 -11.29
CA VAL A 158 1.34 -8.22 -12.74
C VAL A 158 1.13 -9.52 -13.47
N PHE A 159 0.34 -9.51 -14.55
CA PHE A 159 0.19 -10.65 -15.43
C PHE A 159 1.33 -10.66 -16.46
N ASP A 160 2.01 -11.80 -16.58
CA ASP A 160 3.01 -12.09 -17.62
C ASP A 160 2.34 -12.72 -18.86
#